data_AF-A0A8R7Q7A6-F1
#
_entry.id   AF-A0A8R7Q7A6-F1
#
_cell.length_a   1.000
_cell.length_b   1.000
_cell.length_c   1.000
_cell.angle_alpha   90.00
_cell.angle_beta   90.00
_cell.angle_gamma   90.00
#
_symmetry.space_group_name_H-M   'P 1'
#
loop_
_entity.id
_entity.type
_entity.pdbx_description
1 polymer ?
#
loop_
_entity_poly.entity_id
_entity_poly.type
_entity_poly.pdbx_seq_one_letter_code
_entity_poly.pdbx_strand_id
1 'polypeptide(L)'
;MERVLKDDAIQEKGERARMASFVGAMAIADLVKTTLGPKGMDKILQSTGRGRSVTVTNDGATILKSLHIDNPAAKVLVGILLFEPTA
;
A
#
# COMPACT_ATOMS: atom_id res chain seq x y z
N MET A 1 -37.47 -9.38 -2.00
CA MET A 1 -36.13 -9.40 -2.61
C MET A 1 -35.17 -10.02 -1.61
N GLU A 2 -34.64 -11.19 -1.94
CA GLU A 2 -33.67 -11.89 -1.11
C GLU A 2 -32.34 -11.13 -1.14
N ARG A 3 -31.77 -10.88 0.05
CA ARG A 3 -30.50 -10.16 0.19
C ARG A 3 -29.37 -11.10 -0.25
N VAL A 4 -28.70 -10.76 -1.34
CA VAL A 4 -27.62 -11.60 -1.92
C VAL A 4 -26.29 -11.47 -1.16
N LEU A 5 -26.11 -10.37 -0.42
CA LEU A 5 -24.88 -10.07 0.34
C LEU A 5 -25.08 -10.20 1.85
N LYS A 6 -24.01 -10.54 2.56
CA LYS A 6 -23.99 -10.52 4.05
C LYS A 6 -24.14 -9.09 4.57
N ASP A 7 -24.56 -8.95 5.83
CA ASP A 7 -24.95 -7.66 6.42
C ASP A 7 -23.83 -6.61 6.46
N ASP A 8 -22.58 -7.04 6.61
CA ASP A 8 -21.39 -6.17 6.64
C ASP A 8 -20.61 -6.16 5.32
N ALA A 9 -21.19 -6.71 4.24
CA ALA A 9 -20.50 -6.78 2.96
C ALA A 9 -20.47 -5.41 2.26
N ILE A 10 -19.27 -4.90 2.05
CA ILE A 10 -19.05 -3.70 1.25
C ILE A 10 -18.85 -4.11 -0.21
N GLN A 11 -19.60 -3.48 -1.12
CA GLN A 11 -19.47 -3.74 -2.55
C GLN A 11 -19.30 -2.44 -3.34
N GLU A 12 -18.12 -2.28 -3.92
CA GLU A 12 -17.85 -1.27 -4.94
C GLU A 12 -18.07 -1.86 -6.34
N LYS A 13 -18.77 -1.14 -7.23
CA LYS A 13 -19.05 -1.59 -8.61
C LYS A 13 -18.73 -0.51 -9.64
N GLY A 14 -18.51 -0.97 -10.87
CA GLY A 14 -18.39 -0.11 -12.05
C GLY A 14 -17.30 0.94 -11.89
N GLU A 15 -17.67 2.20 -12.09
CA GLU A 15 -16.75 3.33 -12.01
C GLU A 15 -16.12 3.49 -10.62
N ARG A 16 -16.90 3.32 -9.55
CA ARG A 16 -16.37 3.48 -8.18
C ARG A 16 -15.29 2.45 -7.86
N ALA A 17 -15.47 1.20 -8.29
CA ALA A 17 -14.45 0.16 -8.15
C ALA A 17 -13.17 0.51 -8.92
N ARG A 18 -13.30 1.06 -10.15
CA ARG A 18 -12.14 1.50 -10.94
C ARG A 18 -11.41 2.66 -10.26
N MET A 19 -12.15 3.65 -9.78
CA MET A 19 -11.60 4.81 -9.08
C MET A 19 -10.89 4.41 -7.79
N ALA A 20 -11.49 3.53 -6.99
CA ALA A 20 -10.87 3.01 -5.77
C ALA A 20 -9.53 2.31 -6.07
N SER A 21 -9.46 1.52 -7.14
CA SER A 21 -8.21 0.89 -7.56
C SER A 21 -7.15 1.91 -8.00
N PHE A 22 -7.54 2.90 -8.80
CA PHE A 22 -6.63 3.95 -9.26
C PHE A 22 -6.05 4.77 -8.11
N VAL A 23 -6.90 5.20 -7.18
CA VAL A 23 -6.47 5.94 -5.97
C VAL A 23 -5.50 5.12 -5.14
N GLY A 24 -5.77 3.82 -4.96
CA GLY A 24 -4.88 2.92 -4.24
C GLY A 24 -3.49 2.84 -4.87
N ALA A 25 -3.43 2.63 -6.20
CA ALA A 25 -2.16 2.55 -6.92
C ALA A 25 -1.39 3.89 -6.89
N MET A 26 -2.10 5.01 -7.11
CA MET A 26 -1.50 6.34 -7.07
C MET A 26 -0.92 6.69 -5.70
N ALA A 27 -1.63 6.35 -4.61
CA ALA A 27 -1.15 6.59 -3.26
C ALA A 27 0.18 5.86 -2.98
N ILE A 28 0.32 4.62 -3.47
CA ILE A 28 1.57 3.86 -3.34
C ILE A 28 2.68 4.51 -4.16
N ALA A 29 2.41 4.88 -5.41
CA ALA A 29 3.39 5.55 -6.27
C ALA A 29 3.88 6.87 -5.65
N ASP A 30 2.96 7.68 -5.14
CA ASP A 30 3.29 8.96 -4.50
C ASP A 30 4.09 8.81 -3.22
N LEU A 31 3.91 7.72 -2.49
CA LEU A 31 4.66 7.43 -1.28
C LEU A 31 6.12 7.08 -1.56
N VAL A 32 6.38 6.27 -2.59
CA VAL A 32 7.72 5.75 -2.91
C VAL A 32 8.49 6.62 -3.89
N LYS A 33 7.83 7.47 -4.71
CA LYS A 33 8.53 8.25 -5.75
C LYS A 33 9.69 9.10 -5.23
N THR A 34 9.60 9.61 -3.99
CA THR A 34 10.65 10.47 -3.43
C THR A 34 11.89 9.69 -2.99
N THR A 35 11.81 8.36 -2.94
CA THR A 35 12.92 7.48 -2.53
C THR A 35 13.73 7.00 -3.75
N LEU A 36 13.28 7.33 -4.97
CA LEU A 36 13.90 6.88 -6.21
C LEU A 36 15.09 7.74 -6.63
N GLY A 37 16.17 7.07 -7.05
CA GLY A 37 17.34 7.68 -7.66
C GLY A 37 18.43 8.11 -6.67
N PRO A 38 19.57 8.61 -7.18
CA PRO A 38 20.75 8.95 -6.37
C PRO A 38 20.54 10.15 -5.42
N LYS A 39 19.45 10.92 -5.61
CA LYS A 39 19.01 12.00 -4.72
C LYS A 39 17.69 11.65 -4.01
N GLY A 40 17.38 10.36 -3.89
CA GLY A 40 16.24 9.88 -3.13
C GLY A 40 16.33 10.29 -1.66
N MET A 41 15.18 10.52 -1.03
CA MET A 41 15.06 10.88 0.37
C MET A 41 14.62 9.69 1.20
N ASP A 42 15.26 9.52 2.35
CA ASP A 42 14.85 8.54 3.35
C ASP A 42 13.46 8.85 3.91
N LYS A 43 12.75 7.79 4.31
CA LYS A 43 11.53 7.86 5.09
C LYS A 43 11.79 7.45 6.53
N ILE A 44 11.21 8.20 7.46
CA ILE A 44 11.17 7.83 8.87
C ILE A 44 9.88 7.06 9.11
N LEU A 45 10.02 5.79 9.48
CA LEU A 45 8.92 4.87 9.79
C LEU A 45 8.90 4.65 11.30
N GLN A 46 7.73 4.83 11.92
CA GLN A 46 7.53 4.56 13.34
C GLN A 46 6.48 3.47 13.50
N SER A 47 6.88 2.34 14.10
CA SER A 47 5.95 1.27 14.41
C SER A 47 5.03 1.68 15.58
N THR A 48 3.75 1.37 15.44
CA THR A 48 2.74 1.56 16.50
C THR A 48 2.71 0.42 17.51
N GLY A 49 3.57 -0.60 17.35
CA GLY A 49 3.67 -1.75 18.24
C GLY A 49 4.24 -1.44 19.64
N ARG A 50 4.28 -2.47 20.51
CA ARG A 50 4.74 -2.35 21.91
C ARG A 50 6.21 -1.90 22.07
N GLY A 51 7.04 -2.12 21.05
CA GLY A 51 8.35 -1.49 20.94
C GLY A 51 8.26 -0.36 19.93
N ARG A 52 8.38 0.89 20.37
CA ARG A 52 8.41 2.09 19.51
C ARG A 52 9.71 2.11 18.67
N SER A 53 9.83 1.19 17.72
CA SER A 53 10.97 1.13 16.81
C SER A 53 10.83 2.22 15.76
N VAL A 54 11.90 2.99 15.56
CA VAL A 54 12.02 3.94 14.47
C VAL A 54 13.00 3.38 13.47
N THR A 55 12.60 3.32 12.20
CA THR A 55 13.42 2.88 11.07
C THR A 55 13.52 4.02 10.09
N VAL A 56 14.74 4.37 9.67
CA VAL A 56 14.99 5.35 8.61
C VAL A 56 15.50 4.58 7.39
N THR A 57 14.83 4.70 6.24
CA THR A 57 15.19 3.92 5.06
C THR A 57 14.75 4.56 3.74
N ASN A 58 15.54 4.33 2.70
CA ASN A 58 15.19 4.62 1.30
C ASN A 58 14.66 3.39 0.53
N ASP A 59 14.70 2.20 1.15
CA ASP A 59 14.27 0.96 0.49
C ASP A 59 12.74 0.91 0.37
N GLY A 60 12.24 0.99 -0.86
CA GLY A 60 10.82 0.93 -1.17
C GLY A 60 10.16 -0.36 -0.66
N ALA A 61 10.83 -1.50 -0.73
CA ALA A 61 10.27 -2.76 -0.24
C ALA A 61 10.06 -2.74 1.28
N THR A 62 11.04 -2.25 2.03
CA THR A 62 10.94 -2.07 3.49
C THR A 62 9.85 -1.07 3.87
N ILE A 63 9.73 0.04 3.15
CA ILE A 63 8.66 1.03 3.37
C ILE A 63 7.29 0.38 3.18
N LEU A 64 7.07 -0.31 2.05
CA LEU A 64 5.78 -0.91 1.72
C LEU A 64 5.39 -2.07 2.67
N LYS A 65 6.36 -2.86 3.13
CA LYS A 65 6.15 -3.91 4.16
C LYS A 65 5.70 -3.35 5.51
N SER A 66 6.07 -2.11 5.81
CA SER A 66 5.82 -1.50 7.12
C SER A 66 4.43 -0.84 7.21
N LEU A 67 3.68 -0.75 6.10
CA LEU A 67 2.41 -0.05 6.04
C LEU A 67 1.22 -0.98 6.28
N HIS A 68 0.22 -0.46 6.99
CA HIS A 68 -1.11 -1.05 6.99
C HIS A 68 -1.91 -0.47 5.82
N ILE A 69 -2.19 -1.29 4.82
CA ILE A 69 -2.93 -0.90 3.62
C ILE A 69 -4.29 -1.58 3.68
N ASP A 70 -5.38 -0.87 3.44
CA ASP A 70 -6.72 -1.45 3.35
C ASP A 70 -7.19 -1.65 1.91
N ASN A 71 -6.78 -0.74 1.01
CA ASN A 71 -7.17 -0.77 -0.39
C ASN A 71 -6.69 -2.07 -1.09
N PRO A 72 -7.59 -2.87 -1.67
CA PRO A 72 -7.23 -4.15 -2.28
C PRO A 72 -6.24 -4.03 -3.45
N ALA A 73 -6.39 -3.01 -4.30
CA ALA A 73 -5.49 -2.82 -5.45
C ALA A 73 -4.06 -2.46 -4.99
N ALA A 74 -3.95 -1.61 -3.95
CA ALA A 74 -2.67 -1.29 -3.35
C ALA A 74 -2.00 -2.52 -2.72
N LYS A 75 -2.76 -3.40 -2.04
CA LYS A 75 -2.24 -4.67 -1.50
C LYS A 75 -1.66 -5.56 -2.61
N VAL A 76 -2.37 -5.69 -3.73
CA VAL A 76 -1.91 -6.48 -4.89
C VAL A 76 -0.60 -5.91 -5.43
N LEU A 77 -0.54 -4.58 -5.61
CA LEU A 77 0.67 -3.92 -6.11
C LEU A 77 1.88 -4.15 -5.20
N VAL A 78 1.70 -3.99 -3.88
CA VAL A 78 2.75 -4.31 -2.90
C VAL A 78 3.12 -5.79 -2.98
N GLY A 79 2.14 -6.69 -3.06
CA GLY A 79 2.38 -8.13 -3.19
C GLY A 79 3.29 -8.47 -4.37
N ILE A 80 3.03 -7.90 -5.54
CA ILE A 80 3.87 -8.08 -6.75
C ILE A 80 5.30 -7.60 -6.51
N LEU A 81 5.45 -6.38 -5.97
CA LEU A 81 6.77 -5.77 -5.72
C LEU A 81 7.61 -6.55 -4.71
N LEU A 82 6.97 -7.22 -3.75
CA LEU A 82 7.67 -8.04 -2.76
C LEU A 82 7.99 -9.44 -3.25
N PHE A 83 7.29 -9.91 -4.29
CA PHE A 83 7.49 -11.24 -4.89
C PHE A 83 8.59 -11.27 -5.95
N GLU A 84 9.16 -10.11 -6.31
CA GLU A 84 10.33 -9.98 -7.19
C GLU A 84 11.55 -9.56 -6.35
N PRO A 85 12.28 -10.47 -5.66
CA PRO A 85 13.46 -10.12 -4.88
C PRO A 85 14.75 -10.20 -5.71
N THR A 86 14.67 -10.27 -7.04
CA THR A 86 15.83 -10.54 -7.90
C THR A 86 15.85 -9.63 -9.12
N ALA A 87 16.40 -8.44 -8.94
CA ALA A 87 17.10 -7.67 -9.98
C ALA A 87 18.25 -6.91 -9.32
#